data_AF-A0A1X1YPU1-F1
#
_entry.id   AF-A0A1X1YPU1-F1
#
_cell.length_a   1.000
_cell.length_b   1.000
_cell.length_c   1.000
_cell.angle_alpha   90.00
_cell.angle_beta   90.00
_cell.angle_gamma   90.00
#
_symmetry.space_group_name_H-M   'P 1'
#
loop_
_entity.id
_entity.type
_entity.pdbx_description
1 polymer ?
#
loop_
_entity_poly.entity_id
_entity_poly.type
_entity_poly.pdbx_seq_one_letter_code
_entity_poly.pdbx_strand_id
1 'polypeptide(L)'
;MGPRSKVLITAAELAELLRAGDPVTVLDVRWSLEAPDGHPAYLRGHLPGAVYVSLEDELSDHAVADRGRHPLPTGRNLEAAARRWGVRRDRPVVVYDDWNRAASGRLWWLLTTSGVANVRILDGGLPAWTTAGGELETGEVTAEPGKVTLLPEDLYDGIRPTLTADEAGEGARTGMLALLDARAPERFRAEVEPIDAAAGHIPGAKNLPFTALLAADGTFLPDDAVARLLSERGVGADDAVGAYCGSGISATVIVAALAAVGRSAAMFPGSWSQWSSDPSRPVARGEH
;
A
#
# COMPACT_ATOMS: atom_id res chain seq x y z
N MET A 1 -13.67 18.41 -0.37
CA MET A 1 -13.21 17.00 -0.46
C MET A 1 -13.06 16.43 0.94
N GLY A 2 -13.83 15.39 1.26
CA GLY A 2 -13.66 14.62 2.50
C GLY A 2 -12.39 13.74 2.46
N PRO A 3 -12.02 13.10 3.58
CA PRO A 3 -10.81 12.27 3.65
C PRO A 3 -10.73 11.21 2.55
N ARG A 4 -11.83 10.49 2.27
CA ARG A 4 -11.89 9.46 1.22
C ARG A 4 -11.49 9.97 -0.15
N SER A 5 -12.06 11.09 -0.60
CA SER A 5 -11.72 11.67 -1.91
C SER A 5 -10.26 12.14 -2.04
N LYS A 6 -9.53 12.30 -0.91
CA LYS A 6 -8.08 12.59 -0.92
C LYS A 6 -7.24 11.32 -1.07
N VAL A 7 -7.82 10.15 -0.87
CA VAL A 7 -7.13 8.84 -0.91
C VAL A 7 -7.59 8.01 -2.09
N LEU A 8 -8.87 8.08 -2.46
CA LEU A 8 -9.50 7.26 -3.49
C LEU A 8 -10.07 8.15 -4.61
N ILE A 9 -10.11 7.59 -5.81
CA ILE A 9 -10.82 8.13 -6.97
C ILE A 9 -11.61 6.99 -7.61
N THR A 10 -12.86 7.23 -7.98
CA THR A 10 -13.68 6.25 -8.70
C THR A 10 -13.32 6.20 -10.19
N ALA A 11 -13.63 5.09 -10.86
CA ALA A 11 -13.47 4.98 -12.31
C ALA A 11 -14.22 6.10 -13.08
N ALA A 12 -15.44 6.44 -12.63
CA ALA A 12 -16.22 7.51 -13.24
C ALA A 12 -15.54 8.88 -13.09
N GLU A 13 -15.04 9.22 -11.91
CA GLU A 13 -14.31 10.48 -11.69
C GLU A 13 -13.02 10.55 -12.50
N LEU A 14 -12.28 9.44 -12.63
CA LEU A 14 -11.08 9.40 -13.47
C LEU A 14 -11.41 9.56 -14.95
N ALA A 15 -12.48 8.90 -15.42
CA ALA A 15 -12.92 9.00 -16.81
C ALA A 15 -13.30 10.44 -17.16
N GLU A 16 -13.98 11.13 -16.24
CA GLU A 16 -14.33 12.53 -16.41
C GLU A 16 -13.10 13.45 -16.47
N LEU A 17 -12.07 13.23 -15.64
CA LEU A 17 -10.81 13.97 -15.71
C LEU A 17 -10.11 13.78 -17.06
N LEU A 18 -10.02 12.53 -17.52
CA LEU A 18 -9.39 12.20 -18.81
C LEU A 18 -10.17 12.81 -19.98
N ARG A 19 -11.50 12.73 -19.96
CA ARG A 19 -12.38 13.29 -21.00
C ARG A 19 -12.36 14.82 -21.05
N ALA A 20 -12.20 15.47 -19.89
CA ALA A 20 -12.03 16.92 -19.81
C ALA A 20 -10.67 17.40 -20.34
N GLY A 21 -9.70 16.48 -20.51
CA GLY A 21 -8.31 16.83 -20.84
C GLY A 21 -7.56 17.45 -19.66
N ASP A 22 -8.06 17.24 -18.43
CA ASP A 22 -7.40 17.73 -17.22
C ASP A 22 -6.09 16.96 -17.02
N PRO A 23 -4.98 17.64 -16.70
CA PRO A 23 -3.71 16.96 -16.49
C PRO A 23 -3.81 16.01 -15.29
N VAL A 24 -3.45 14.74 -15.51
CA VAL A 24 -3.33 13.70 -14.48
C VAL A 24 -2.17 12.77 -14.83
N THR A 25 -1.43 12.32 -13.83
CA THR A 25 -0.44 11.23 -14.00
C THR A 25 -1.12 9.93 -13.59
N VAL A 26 -1.19 8.94 -14.48
CA VAL A 26 -1.77 7.62 -14.19
C VAL A 26 -0.65 6.59 -14.12
N LEU A 27 -0.60 5.80 -13.05
CA LEU A 27 0.47 4.82 -12.81
C LEU A 27 -0.10 3.42 -12.60
N ASP A 28 0.37 2.47 -13.41
CA ASP A 28 0.04 1.04 -13.33
C ASP A 28 1.14 0.33 -12.54
N VAL A 29 0.79 -0.25 -11.39
CA VAL A 29 1.74 -0.98 -10.53
C VAL A 29 1.25 -2.41 -10.31
N ARG A 30 0.83 -3.08 -11.39
CA ARG A 30 0.42 -4.49 -11.29
C ARG A 30 1.55 -5.38 -10.80
N TRP A 31 1.24 -6.16 -9.77
CA TRP A 31 2.16 -7.08 -9.11
C TRP A 31 1.37 -8.13 -8.33
N SER A 32 1.84 -9.38 -8.34
CA SER A 32 1.41 -10.40 -7.40
C SER A 32 2.58 -11.30 -7.00
N LEU A 33 2.42 -12.09 -5.95
CA LEU A 33 3.46 -13.06 -5.55
C LEU A 33 3.74 -14.12 -6.63
N GLU A 34 2.72 -14.49 -7.42
CA GLU A 34 2.83 -15.49 -8.50
C GLU A 34 3.39 -14.89 -9.79
N ALA A 35 3.17 -13.60 -10.02
CA ALA A 35 3.62 -12.85 -11.19
C ALA A 35 4.11 -11.45 -10.74
N PRO A 36 5.35 -11.36 -10.20
CA PRO A 36 5.88 -10.10 -9.68
C PRO A 36 6.21 -9.09 -10.78
N ASP A 37 6.47 -9.56 -12.01
CA ASP A 37 6.57 -8.69 -13.18
C ASP A 37 5.20 -8.53 -13.84
N GLY A 38 4.56 -7.38 -13.60
CA GLY A 38 3.30 -6.98 -14.22
C GLY A 38 3.44 -6.34 -15.61
N HIS A 39 4.67 -6.06 -16.08
CA HIS A 39 4.91 -5.34 -17.34
C HIS A 39 4.26 -6.03 -18.54
N PRO A 40 4.33 -7.37 -18.71
CA PRO A 40 3.65 -8.04 -19.82
C PRO A 40 2.13 -7.84 -19.81
N ALA A 41 1.51 -7.77 -18.63
CA ALA A 41 0.06 -7.53 -18.51
C ALA A 41 -0.28 -6.08 -18.85
N TYR A 42 0.59 -5.14 -18.46
CA TYR A 42 0.55 -3.74 -18.86
C TYR A 42 0.59 -3.53 -20.37
N LEU A 43 1.54 -4.14 -21.06
CA LEU A 43 1.64 -4.00 -22.52
C LEU A 43 0.38 -4.50 -23.26
N ARG A 44 -0.36 -5.46 -22.68
CA ARG A 44 -1.59 -6.01 -23.28
C ARG A 44 -2.83 -5.15 -23.07
N GLY A 45 -2.81 -4.21 -22.13
CA GLY A 45 -3.98 -3.41 -21.78
C GLY A 45 -3.79 -2.65 -20.47
N HIS A 46 -3.80 -1.32 -20.53
CA HIS A 46 -3.68 -0.41 -19.40
C HIS A 46 -4.59 0.82 -19.56
N LEU A 47 -4.78 1.59 -18.50
CA LEU A 47 -5.56 2.83 -18.57
C LEU A 47 -4.90 3.84 -19.51
N PRO A 48 -5.66 4.72 -20.20
CA PRO A 48 -5.10 5.68 -21.13
C PRO A 48 -3.98 6.54 -20.51
N GLY A 49 -2.82 6.58 -21.17
CA GLY A 49 -1.64 7.32 -20.73
C GLY A 49 -0.98 6.80 -19.43
N ALA A 50 -1.37 5.62 -18.94
CA ALA A 50 -0.77 5.05 -17.74
C ALA A 50 0.69 4.64 -17.99
N VAL A 51 1.57 4.91 -17.03
CA VAL A 51 2.97 4.46 -17.06
C VAL A 51 3.13 3.28 -16.10
N TYR A 52 3.82 2.22 -16.54
CA TYR A 52 4.12 1.08 -15.68
C TYR A 52 5.17 1.43 -14.61
N VAL A 53 4.98 0.87 -13.41
CA VAL A 53 5.86 1.01 -12.25
C VAL A 53 6.20 -0.38 -11.72
N SER A 54 7.48 -0.72 -11.68
CA SER A 54 7.93 -2.01 -11.10
C SER A 54 7.96 -1.94 -9.58
N LEU A 55 7.17 -2.79 -8.90
CA LEU A 55 7.20 -2.87 -7.43
C LEU A 55 8.54 -3.38 -6.90
N GLU A 56 9.11 -4.39 -7.55
CA GLU A 56 10.36 -5.00 -7.13
C GLU A 56 11.55 -4.05 -7.41
N ASP A 57 11.58 -3.40 -8.58
CA ASP A 57 12.78 -2.63 -8.99
C ASP A 57 12.74 -1.16 -8.57
N GLU A 58 11.55 -0.57 -8.42
CA GLU A 58 11.41 0.88 -8.20
C GLU A 58 10.74 1.24 -6.86
N LEU A 59 10.00 0.31 -6.25
CA LEU A 59 9.31 0.51 -4.96
C LEU A 59 9.92 -0.30 -3.81
N SER A 60 11.04 -0.96 -4.08
CA SER A 60 11.80 -1.75 -3.13
C SER A 60 13.30 -1.58 -3.38
N ASP A 61 14.13 -1.72 -2.33
CA ASP A 61 15.59 -1.77 -2.45
C ASP A 61 16.11 -3.11 -1.89
N HIS A 62 16.20 -4.11 -2.76
CA HIS A 62 16.66 -5.45 -2.39
C HIS A 62 18.15 -5.54 -2.06
N ALA A 63 18.92 -4.45 -2.20
CA ALA A 63 20.31 -4.42 -1.71
C ALA A 63 20.38 -4.31 -0.17
N VAL A 64 19.27 -3.95 0.49
CA VAL A 64 19.19 -3.81 1.96
C VAL A 64 18.68 -5.12 2.59
N ALA A 65 19.56 -5.88 3.23
CA ALA A 65 19.23 -7.23 3.70
C ALA A 65 18.48 -7.31 5.05
N ASP A 66 18.60 -6.30 5.93
CA ASP A 66 18.13 -6.32 7.32
C ASP A 66 16.80 -5.59 7.55
N ARG A 67 16.12 -5.18 6.48
CA ARG A 67 14.87 -4.40 6.51
C ARG A 67 13.67 -5.15 5.92
N GLY A 68 13.68 -6.48 5.98
CA GLY A 68 12.62 -7.34 5.43
C GLY A 68 12.81 -7.61 3.93
N ARG A 69 11.86 -8.32 3.30
CA ARG A 69 12.02 -8.72 1.87
C ARG A 69 11.76 -7.61 0.86
N HIS A 70 10.99 -6.58 1.24
CA HIS A 70 10.70 -5.41 0.39
C HIS A 70 11.08 -4.09 1.11
N PRO A 71 12.38 -3.88 1.42
CA PRO A 71 12.86 -2.65 2.04
C PRO A 71 12.41 -1.42 1.26
N LEU A 72 12.15 -0.30 1.95
CA LEU A 72 11.85 0.96 1.27
C LEU A 72 13.04 1.40 0.38
N PRO A 73 12.78 1.92 -0.82
CA PRO A 73 13.81 2.57 -1.61
C PRO A 73 14.27 3.87 -0.91
N THR A 74 15.44 4.37 -1.28
CA THR A 74 15.83 5.72 -0.88
C THR A 74 14.92 6.77 -1.54
N GLY A 75 14.74 7.91 -0.88
CA GLY A 75 13.97 9.03 -1.41
C GLY A 75 14.51 9.51 -2.76
N ARG A 76 15.82 9.44 -2.99
CA ARG A 76 16.45 9.78 -4.27
C ARG A 76 16.13 8.78 -5.38
N ASN A 77 16.16 7.47 -5.09
CA ASN A 77 15.81 6.45 -6.07
C ASN A 77 14.34 6.57 -6.47
N LEU A 78 13.47 6.76 -5.47
CA LEU A 78 12.05 7.02 -5.72
C LEU A 78 11.82 8.34 -6.48
N GLU A 79 12.56 9.41 -6.19
CA GLU A 79 12.46 10.68 -6.92
C GLU A 79 12.84 10.51 -8.39
N ALA A 80 13.95 9.79 -8.66
CA ALA A 80 14.39 9.51 -10.02
C ALA A 80 13.34 8.69 -10.78
N ALA A 81 12.76 7.68 -10.15
CA ALA A 81 11.69 6.87 -10.72
C ALA A 81 10.41 7.71 -10.97
N ALA A 82 9.95 8.47 -9.97
CA ALA A 82 8.80 9.36 -10.08
C ALA A 82 8.95 10.39 -11.20
N ARG A 83 10.16 10.89 -11.45
CA ARG A 83 10.43 11.74 -12.62
C ARG A 83 10.31 10.97 -13.93
N ARG A 84 10.80 9.73 -14.03
CA ARG A 84 10.60 8.91 -15.25
C ARG A 84 9.12 8.63 -15.52
N TRP A 85 8.32 8.41 -14.48
CA TRP A 85 6.89 8.19 -14.62
C TRP A 85 6.07 9.45 -14.91
N GLY A 86 6.72 10.62 -15.03
CA GLY A 86 6.04 11.87 -15.33
C GLY A 86 5.30 12.50 -14.14
N VAL A 87 5.64 12.15 -12.89
CA VAL A 87 5.01 12.74 -11.69
C VAL A 87 5.34 14.24 -11.58
N ARG A 88 4.31 15.06 -11.35
CA ARG A 88 4.44 16.52 -11.20
C ARG A 88 3.61 17.03 -10.04
N ARG A 89 4.07 18.10 -9.41
CA ARG A 89 3.36 18.73 -8.27
C ARG A 89 2.10 19.51 -8.66
N ASP A 90 1.93 19.82 -9.94
CA ASP A 90 0.84 20.66 -10.47
C ASP A 90 -0.44 19.89 -10.82
N ARG A 91 -0.45 18.56 -10.66
CA ARG A 91 -1.55 17.69 -11.08
C ARG A 91 -1.73 16.50 -10.14
N PRO A 92 -2.94 15.90 -10.09
CA PRO A 92 -3.14 14.65 -9.37
C PRO A 92 -2.31 13.50 -9.96
N VAL A 93 -1.89 12.59 -9.09
CA VAL A 93 -1.39 11.26 -9.44
C VAL A 93 -2.48 10.25 -9.09
N VAL A 94 -2.80 9.36 -10.02
CA VAL A 94 -3.71 8.24 -9.81
C VAL A 94 -2.95 6.95 -9.98
N VAL A 95 -2.99 6.07 -8.98
CA VAL A 95 -2.27 4.80 -8.95
C VAL A 95 -3.27 3.64 -8.95
N TYR A 96 -2.98 2.58 -9.68
CA TYR A 96 -3.86 1.40 -9.71
C TYR A 96 -3.06 0.11 -9.92
N ASP A 97 -3.71 -1.00 -9.62
CA ASP A 97 -3.33 -2.35 -10.04
C ASP A 97 -4.61 -3.10 -10.45
N ASP A 98 -4.55 -4.40 -10.74
CA ASP A 98 -5.70 -5.21 -11.18
C ASP A 98 -6.10 -6.30 -10.18
N TRP A 99 -5.47 -6.34 -9.03
CA TRP A 99 -5.68 -7.39 -8.03
C TRP A 99 -6.32 -6.79 -6.76
N ASN A 100 -5.57 -6.70 -5.67
CA ASN A 100 -6.10 -6.51 -4.32
C ASN A 100 -5.66 -5.19 -3.68
N ARG A 101 -5.34 -4.18 -4.50
CA ARG A 101 -4.87 -2.86 -4.08
C ARG A 101 -3.54 -2.86 -3.30
N ALA A 102 -2.89 -3.99 -3.11
CA ALA A 102 -1.66 -4.05 -2.30
C ALA A 102 -0.51 -3.27 -2.94
N ALA A 103 -0.33 -3.41 -4.25
CA ALA A 103 0.75 -2.76 -4.98
C ALA A 103 0.46 -1.27 -5.21
N SER A 104 -0.77 -0.91 -5.59
CA SER A 104 -1.21 0.49 -5.66
C SER A 104 -1.21 1.19 -4.30
N GLY A 105 -1.56 0.48 -3.23
CA GLY A 105 -1.39 0.95 -1.86
C GLY A 105 0.08 1.23 -1.51
N ARG A 106 1.00 0.35 -1.93
CA ARG A 106 2.45 0.54 -1.76
C ARG A 106 2.96 1.81 -2.45
N LEU A 107 2.60 2.00 -3.72
CA LEU A 107 2.98 3.20 -4.48
C LEU A 107 2.34 4.46 -3.89
N TRP A 108 1.06 4.41 -3.53
CA TRP A 108 0.38 5.51 -2.85
C TRP A 108 1.08 5.90 -1.55
N TRP A 109 1.42 4.93 -0.71
CA TRP A 109 2.08 5.17 0.57
C TRP A 109 3.46 5.80 0.36
N LEU A 110 4.26 5.28 -0.57
CA LEU A 110 5.58 5.81 -0.89
C LEU A 110 5.53 7.25 -1.41
N LEU A 111 4.65 7.57 -2.35
CA LEU A 111 4.55 8.92 -2.89
C LEU A 111 4.05 9.92 -1.83
N THR A 112 3.08 9.50 -1.01
CA THR A 112 2.51 10.39 0.02
C THR A 112 3.40 10.55 1.24
N THR A 113 4.16 9.53 1.65
CA THR A 113 5.20 9.67 2.70
C THR A 113 6.35 10.57 2.24
N SER A 114 6.57 10.63 0.92
CA SER A 114 7.61 11.44 0.28
C SER A 114 7.19 12.87 -0.07
N GLY A 115 5.98 13.29 0.31
CA GLY A 115 5.49 14.66 0.14
C GLY A 115 4.69 14.96 -1.12
N VAL A 116 4.28 13.95 -1.91
CA VAL A 116 3.32 14.17 -2.99
C VAL A 116 1.91 14.24 -2.40
N ALA A 117 1.30 15.43 -2.44
CA ALA A 117 0.07 15.72 -1.70
C ALA A 117 -1.21 15.12 -2.32
N ASN A 118 -1.28 15.01 -3.65
CA ASN A 118 -2.50 14.60 -4.37
C ASN A 118 -2.28 13.27 -5.10
N VAL A 119 -2.15 12.19 -4.33
CA VAL A 119 -2.04 10.82 -4.84
C VAL A 119 -3.30 10.06 -4.44
N ARG A 120 -3.99 9.48 -5.41
CA ARG A 120 -5.24 8.75 -5.19
C ARG A 120 -5.14 7.34 -5.77
N ILE A 121 -5.67 6.35 -5.06
CA ILE A 121 -5.82 4.98 -5.53
C ILE A 121 -7.10 4.90 -6.34
N LEU A 122 -7.05 4.30 -7.54
CA LEU A 122 -8.26 3.97 -8.30
C LEU A 122 -9.04 2.90 -7.55
N ASP A 123 -10.21 3.27 -7.05
CA ASP A 123 -11.06 2.41 -6.25
C ASP A 123 -11.63 1.27 -7.11
N GLY A 124 -11.38 0.02 -6.71
CA GLY A 124 -11.66 -1.17 -7.53
C GLY A 124 -10.68 -1.43 -8.69
N GLY A 125 -9.67 -0.58 -8.89
CA GLY A 125 -8.57 -0.78 -9.84
C GLY A 125 -9.00 -0.94 -11.31
N LEU A 126 -8.19 -1.67 -12.08
CA LEU A 126 -8.46 -1.97 -13.49
C LEU A 126 -9.82 -2.66 -13.74
N PRO A 127 -10.28 -3.62 -12.88
CA PRO A 127 -11.61 -4.21 -13.02
C PRO A 127 -12.76 -3.19 -12.95
N ALA A 128 -12.69 -2.23 -12.01
CA ALA A 128 -13.71 -1.18 -11.91
C ALA A 128 -13.69 -0.25 -13.12
N TRP A 129 -12.51 0.08 -13.66
CA TRP A 129 -12.37 0.88 -14.88
C TRP A 129 -13.05 0.21 -16.08
N THR A 130 -12.75 -1.06 -16.32
CA THR A 130 -13.32 -1.81 -17.44
C THR A 130 -14.82 -2.05 -17.29
N THR A 131 -15.29 -2.33 -16.06
CA THR A 131 -16.73 -2.47 -15.76
C THR A 131 -17.49 -1.16 -15.99
N ALA A 132 -16.87 -0.01 -15.74
CA ALA A 132 -17.44 1.31 -16.03
C ALA A 132 -17.42 1.66 -17.53
N GLY A 133 -16.95 0.76 -18.41
CA GLY A 133 -16.84 1.00 -19.85
C GLY A 133 -15.62 1.82 -20.27
N GLY A 134 -14.62 1.94 -19.38
CA GLY A 134 -13.38 2.65 -19.69
C GLY A 134 -12.55 1.92 -20.75
N GLU A 135 -12.02 2.69 -21.71
CA GLU A 135 -11.16 2.15 -22.77
C GLU A 135 -9.77 1.79 -22.24
N LEU A 136 -9.10 0.84 -22.90
CA LEU A 136 -7.72 0.46 -22.59
C LEU A 136 -6.81 0.82 -23.76
N GLU A 137 -5.62 1.30 -23.44
CA GLU A 137 -4.50 1.42 -24.36
C GLU A 137 -3.60 0.18 -24.27
N THR A 138 -2.78 -0.02 -25.30
CA THR A 138 -1.83 -1.14 -25.40
C THR A 138 -0.46 -0.63 -25.81
N GLY A 139 0.59 -1.41 -25.52
CA GLY A 139 1.96 -1.02 -25.79
C GLY A 139 2.61 -0.27 -24.63
N GLU A 140 3.72 0.40 -24.92
CA GLU A 140 4.52 1.12 -23.93
C GLU A 140 4.19 2.62 -23.95
N VAL A 141 4.03 3.22 -22.77
CA VAL A 141 3.87 4.67 -22.59
C VAL A 141 5.16 5.24 -22.02
N THR A 142 5.83 6.09 -22.81
CA THR A 142 6.95 6.90 -22.33
C THR A 142 6.44 8.29 -21.97
N ALA A 143 6.45 8.63 -20.68
CA ALA A 143 6.08 9.95 -20.20
C ALA A 143 7.20 10.98 -20.36
N GLU A 144 6.81 12.23 -20.56
CA GLU A 144 7.73 13.36 -20.40
C GLU A 144 8.24 13.42 -18.95
N PRO A 145 9.54 13.66 -18.72
CA PRO A 145 10.09 13.72 -17.38
C PRO A 145 9.31 14.66 -16.44
N GLY A 146 8.95 14.10 -15.29
CA GLY A 146 8.24 14.75 -14.21
C GLY A 146 9.03 15.89 -13.58
N LYS A 147 8.32 16.70 -12.79
CA LYS A 147 8.86 17.83 -12.02
C LYS A 147 8.38 17.69 -10.59
N VAL A 148 9.09 16.83 -9.87
CA VAL A 148 8.84 16.54 -8.46
C VAL A 148 10.18 16.53 -7.71
N THR A 149 10.09 16.89 -6.42
CA THR A 149 11.13 16.69 -5.43
C THR A 149 10.51 15.91 -4.29
N LEU A 150 11.17 14.84 -3.87
CA LEU A 150 10.72 13.95 -2.81
C LEU A 150 11.63 14.12 -1.58
N LEU A 151 11.03 14.12 -0.41
CA LEU A 151 11.72 14.23 0.88
C LEU A 151 10.99 13.38 1.92
N PRO A 152 11.70 12.88 2.95
CA PRO A 152 13.16 12.89 3.15
C PRO A 152 13.89 11.86 2.26
N GLU A 153 15.23 11.83 2.33
CA GLU A 153 16.05 10.77 1.68
C GLU A 153 15.83 9.40 2.35
N ASP A 154 15.64 9.37 3.66
CA ASP A 154 15.29 8.15 4.40
C ASP A 154 13.77 8.04 4.57
N LEU A 155 13.12 7.21 3.75
CA LEU A 155 11.66 7.05 3.77
C LEU A 155 11.15 6.33 5.03
N TYR A 156 12.02 5.77 5.86
CA TYR A 156 11.64 5.30 7.19
C TYR A 156 11.31 6.48 8.12
N ASP A 157 11.84 7.68 7.88
CA ASP A 157 11.54 8.91 8.63
C ASP A 157 10.62 9.88 7.85
N GLY A 158 9.77 9.32 6.99
CA GLY A 158 8.88 10.07 6.10
C GLY A 158 7.74 10.83 6.78
N ILE A 159 6.92 11.50 5.97
CA ILE A 159 5.76 12.28 6.46
C ILE A 159 4.70 11.37 7.08
N ARG A 160 4.52 10.16 6.53
CA ARG A 160 3.63 9.18 7.16
C ARG A 160 4.37 8.47 8.28
N PRO A 161 3.72 8.24 9.43
CA PRO A 161 4.37 7.59 10.55
C PRO A 161 4.77 6.16 10.18
N THR A 162 5.97 5.78 10.59
CA THR A 162 6.49 4.43 10.52
C THR A 162 6.71 3.89 11.92
N LEU A 163 6.96 2.58 12.00
CA LEU A 163 7.40 1.91 13.21
C LEU A 163 8.68 1.14 12.90
N THR A 164 9.61 1.16 13.82
CA THR A 164 10.66 0.16 13.91
C THR A 164 10.08 -1.17 14.42
N ALA A 165 10.87 -2.25 14.30
CA ALA A 165 10.48 -3.54 14.86
C ALA A 165 10.25 -3.44 16.38
N ASP A 166 11.08 -2.70 17.10
CA ASP A 166 10.98 -2.55 18.55
C ASP A 166 9.74 -1.76 18.97
N GLU A 167 9.43 -0.64 18.28
CA GLU A 167 8.21 0.13 18.56
C GLU A 167 6.94 -0.67 18.27
N ALA A 168 6.93 -1.46 17.18
CA ALA A 168 5.81 -2.34 16.87
C ALA A 168 5.62 -3.40 17.98
N GLY A 169 6.70 -4.08 18.37
CA GLY A 169 6.66 -5.13 19.39
C GLY A 169 6.27 -4.60 20.77
N GLU A 170 6.90 -3.52 21.23
CA GLU A 170 6.64 -2.95 22.55
C GLU A 170 5.26 -2.29 22.63
N GLY A 171 4.86 -1.56 21.58
CA GLY A 171 3.55 -0.94 21.51
C GLY A 171 2.42 -1.96 21.56
N ALA A 172 2.55 -3.07 20.81
CA ALA A 172 1.57 -4.16 20.81
C ALA A 172 1.52 -4.85 22.19
N ARG A 173 2.68 -5.19 22.76
CA ARG A 173 2.79 -5.90 24.04
C ARG A 173 2.22 -5.11 25.22
N THR A 174 2.40 -3.79 25.22
CA THR A 174 1.92 -2.91 26.30
C THR A 174 0.47 -2.44 26.10
N GLY A 175 -0.11 -2.69 24.93
CA GLY A 175 -1.44 -2.18 24.57
C GLY A 175 -1.45 -0.69 24.23
N MET A 176 -0.29 -0.03 24.14
CA MET A 176 -0.19 1.38 23.70
C MET A 176 -0.45 1.55 22.20
N LEU A 177 -0.33 0.47 21.43
CA LEU A 177 -0.53 0.45 19.99
C LEU A 177 -1.44 -0.73 19.61
N ALA A 178 -2.55 -0.44 18.94
CA ALA A 178 -3.33 -1.47 18.25
C ALA A 178 -2.58 -1.87 16.96
N LEU A 179 -1.69 -2.85 17.08
CA LEU A 179 -0.91 -3.35 15.94
C LEU A 179 -1.73 -4.36 15.12
N LEU A 180 -1.99 -4.04 13.86
CA LEU A 180 -2.80 -4.83 12.94
C LEU A 180 -1.91 -5.64 11.99
N ASP A 181 -2.10 -6.96 11.98
CA ASP A 181 -1.45 -7.86 11.03
C ASP A 181 -2.35 -8.07 9.81
N ALA A 182 -1.89 -7.62 8.65
CA ALA A 182 -2.62 -7.67 7.39
C ALA A 182 -2.60 -9.04 6.69
N ARG A 183 -1.85 -10.02 7.19
CA ARG A 183 -1.73 -11.35 6.56
C ARG A 183 -3.03 -12.16 6.70
N ALA A 184 -3.13 -13.22 5.90
CA ALA A 184 -4.21 -14.18 5.99
C ALA A 184 -4.26 -14.82 7.39
N PRO A 185 -5.45 -15.16 7.92
CA PRO A 185 -5.59 -15.69 9.28
C PRO A 185 -4.74 -16.93 9.57
N GLU A 186 -4.61 -17.84 8.61
CA GLU A 186 -3.80 -19.06 8.71
C GLU A 186 -2.30 -18.77 8.86
N ARG A 187 -1.80 -17.68 8.28
CA ARG A 187 -0.41 -17.23 8.46
C ARG A 187 -0.22 -16.60 9.84
N PHE A 188 -1.19 -15.79 10.28
CA PHE A 188 -1.18 -15.19 11.62
C PHE A 188 -1.20 -16.27 12.71
N ARG A 189 -2.08 -17.27 12.60
CA ARG A 189 -2.24 -18.33 13.60
C ARG A 189 -1.12 -19.37 13.61
N ALA A 190 -0.14 -19.27 12.71
CA ALA A 190 0.94 -20.23 12.50
C ALA A 190 0.47 -21.60 11.95
N GLU A 191 -0.65 -21.65 11.24
CA GLU A 191 -1.15 -22.88 10.60
C GLU A 191 -0.41 -23.14 9.29
N VAL A 192 -0.04 -22.08 8.57
CA VAL A 192 0.71 -22.12 7.30
C VAL A 192 1.76 -21.01 7.29
N GLU A 193 3.02 -21.33 7.05
CA GLU A 193 4.05 -20.33 6.76
C GLU A 193 4.91 -20.80 5.59
N PRO A 194 4.62 -20.35 4.37
CA PRO A 194 5.33 -20.81 3.18
C PRO A 194 6.55 -19.94 2.83
N ILE A 195 6.73 -18.78 3.48
CA ILE A 195 7.61 -17.72 2.98
C ILE A 195 8.70 -17.35 4.01
N ASP A 196 8.31 -17.10 5.25
CA ASP A 196 9.16 -16.45 6.25
C ASP A 196 9.80 -17.44 7.25
N ALA A 197 10.85 -17.01 7.97
CA ALA A 197 11.68 -17.89 8.79
C ALA A 197 10.96 -18.52 10.00
N ALA A 198 9.85 -17.92 10.44
CA ALA A 198 9.04 -18.43 11.53
C ALA A 198 7.54 -18.27 11.25
N ALA A 199 6.77 -19.28 11.63
CA ALA A 199 5.30 -19.25 11.60
C ALA A 199 4.74 -18.61 12.88
N GLY A 200 3.78 -17.70 12.72
CA GLY A 200 3.14 -16.97 13.83
C GLY A 200 3.03 -15.48 13.55
N HIS A 201 2.90 -14.69 14.62
CA HIS A 201 2.71 -13.24 14.56
C HIS A 201 3.44 -12.51 15.70
N ILE A 202 3.46 -11.18 15.64
CA ILE A 202 4.07 -10.32 16.68
C ILE A 202 3.18 -10.38 17.92
N PRO A 203 3.69 -10.75 19.11
CA PRO A 203 2.85 -10.87 20.31
C PRO A 203 2.03 -9.61 20.62
N GLY A 204 0.73 -9.79 20.88
CA GLY A 204 -0.21 -8.71 21.13
C GLY A 204 -0.80 -8.06 19.87
N ALA A 205 -0.35 -8.45 18.67
CA ALA A 205 -0.96 -8.01 17.42
C ALA A 205 -2.36 -8.61 17.22
N LYS A 206 -3.20 -7.91 16.45
CA LYS A 206 -4.55 -8.33 16.08
C LYS A 206 -4.63 -8.58 14.59
N ASN A 207 -5.17 -9.72 14.17
CA ASN A 207 -5.28 -10.01 12.74
C ASN A 207 -6.42 -9.23 12.06
N LEU A 208 -6.09 -8.40 11.08
CA LEU A 208 -7.04 -7.77 10.16
C LEU A 208 -6.55 -8.05 8.73
N PRO A 209 -6.95 -9.19 8.11
CA PRO A 209 -6.58 -9.50 6.74
C PRO A 209 -6.97 -8.34 5.83
N PHE A 210 -6.02 -7.81 5.05
CA PHE A 210 -6.27 -6.59 4.28
C PHE A 210 -7.42 -6.73 3.27
N THR A 211 -7.67 -7.94 2.77
CA THR A 211 -8.80 -8.24 1.88
C THR A 211 -10.16 -8.03 2.54
N ALA A 212 -10.24 -8.08 3.88
CA ALA A 212 -11.46 -7.76 4.60
C ALA A 212 -11.83 -6.27 4.53
N LEU A 213 -10.93 -5.40 4.07
CA LEU A 213 -11.19 -3.97 3.83
C LEU A 213 -11.68 -3.69 2.41
N LEU A 214 -11.82 -4.72 1.57
CA LEU A 214 -12.29 -4.61 0.21
C LEU A 214 -13.65 -5.29 0.05
N ALA A 215 -14.54 -4.68 -0.72
CA ALA A 215 -15.78 -5.28 -1.16
C ALA A 215 -15.52 -6.34 -2.25
N ALA A 216 -16.57 -7.09 -2.62
CA ALA A 216 -16.47 -8.16 -3.61
C ALA A 216 -16.05 -7.67 -5.01
N ASP A 217 -16.32 -6.40 -5.34
CA ASP A 217 -15.91 -5.74 -6.58
C ASP A 217 -14.50 -5.12 -6.49
N GLY A 218 -13.79 -5.33 -5.38
CA GLY A 218 -12.43 -4.82 -5.16
C GLY A 218 -12.36 -3.36 -4.68
N THR A 219 -13.50 -2.70 -4.49
CA THR A 219 -13.53 -1.33 -3.93
C THR A 219 -13.26 -1.34 -2.42
N PHE A 220 -12.77 -0.24 -1.86
CA PHE A 220 -12.63 -0.09 -0.42
C PHE A 220 -13.99 -0.03 0.27
N LEU A 221 -14.10 -0.67 1.43
CA LEU A 221 -15.32 -0.63 2.23
C LEU A 221 -15.71 0.81 2.66
N PRO A 222 -17.02 1.06 2.86
CA PRO A 222 -17.51 2.33 3.39
C PRO A 222 -17.05 2.56 4.84
N ASP A 223 -17.10 3.81 5.28
CA ASP A 223 -16.55 4.27 6.58
C ASP A 223 -17.07 3.47 7.79
N ASP A 224 -18.37 3.20 7.81
CA ASP A 224 -19.05 2.48 8.87
C ASP A 224 -18.60 1.01 8.94
N ALA A 225 -18.38 0.37 7.80
CA ALA A 225 -17.87 -0.99 7.73
C ALA A 225 -16.41 -1.08 8.20
N VAL A 226 -15.56 -0.12 7.84
CA VAL A 226 -14.18 -0.04 8.35
C VAL A 226 -14.18 0.17 9.86
N ALA A 227 -14.98 1.09 10.38
CA ALA A 227 -15.10 1.34 11.82
C ALA A 227 -15.57 0.10 12.59
N ARG A 228 -16.52 -0.64 12.03
CA ARG A 228 -17.02 -1.91 12.61
C ARG A 228 -15.92 -2.96 12.67
N LEU A 229 -15.13 -3.15 11.60
CA LEU A 229 -14.02 -4.11 11.59
C LEU A 229 -12.96 -3.83 12.66
N LEU A 230 -12.68 -2.55 12.94
CA LEU A 230 -11.79 -2.12 14.01
C LEU A 230 -12.40 -2.39 15.39
N SER A 231 -13.67 -2.03 15.59
CA SER A 231 -14.38 -2.25 16.85
C SER A 231 -14.51 -3.74 17.21
N GLU A 232 -14.77 -4.61 16.23
CA GLU A 232 -14.82 -6.07 16.41
C GLU A 232 -13.48 -6.64 16.91
N ARG A 233 -12.38 -5.92 16.69
CA ARG A 233 -11.03 -6.24 17.18
C ARG A 233 -10.67 -5.46 18.45
N GLY A 234 -11.63 -4.77 19.06
CA GLY A 234 -11.40 -3.93 20.23
C GLY A 234 -10.41 -2.80 19.96
N VAL A 235 -10.46 -2.18 18.76
CA VAL A 235 -9.71 -0.96 18.43
C VAL A 235 -10.69 0.20 18.48
N GLY A 236 -10.58 1.02 19.53
CA GLY A 236 -11.37 2.22 19.75
C GLY A 236 -11.04 3.33 18.75
N ALA A 237 -11.80 4.42 18.77
CA ALA A 237 -11.60 5.54 17.85
C ALA A 237 -10.28 6.30 18.08
N ASP A 238 -9.87 6.43 19.35
CA ASP A 238 -8.71 7.23 19.77
C ASP A 238 -7.41 6.40 19.91
N ASP A 239 -7.48 5.08 19.74
CA ASP A 239 -6.31 4.21 19.85
C ASP A 239 -5.25 4.56 18.78
N ALA A 240 -3.98 4.56 19.16
CA ALA A 240 -2.90 4.58 18.19
C ALA A 240 -2.93 3.25 17.40
N VAL A 241 -2.87 3.34 16.06
CA VAL A 241 -2.93 2.17 15.18
C VAL A 241 -1.60 1.98 14.46
N GLY A 242 -1.10 0.75 14.48
CA GLY A 242 0.02 0.30 13.67
C GLY A 242 -0.44 -0.75 12.67
N ALA A 243 0.21 -0.87 11.53
CA ALA A 243 -0.05 -1.92 10.56
C ALA A 243 1.25 -2.56 10.05
N TYR A 244 1.23 -3.89 9.90
CA TYR A 244 2.30 -4.66 9.27
C TYR A 244 1.71 -5.85 8.52
N CYS A 245 2.50 -6.51 7.67
CA CYS A 245 2.07 -7.72 6.98
C CYS A 245 3.23 -8.71 6.82
N GLY A 246 3.37 -9.37 5.66
CA GLY A 246 4.56 -10.15 5.34
C GLY A 246 5.79 -9.27 5.08
N SER A 247 5.65 -8.24 4.26
CA SER A 247 6.79 -7.50 3.67
C SER A 247 6.59 -5.98 3.55
N GLY A 248 5.53 -5.42 4.13
CA GLY A 248 5.25 -3.98 4.03
C GLY A 248 4.52 -3.56 2.75
N ILE A 249 3.97 -4.51 1.98
CA ILE A 249 3.13 -4.23 0.81
C ILE A 249 1.65 -4.17 1.23
N SER A 250 1.02 -5.31 1.54
CA SER A 250 -0.43 -5.36 1.81
C SER A 250 -0.90 -4.59 3.05
N ALA A 251 0.00 -4.31 4.01
CA ALA A 251 -0.33 -3.43 5.13
C ALA A 251 -0.67 -2.00 4.70
N THR A 252 -0.22 -1.56 3.52
CA THR A 252 -0.59 -0.23 2.98
C THR A 252 -2.08 -0.12 2.68
N VAL A 253 -2.77 -1.23 2.43
CA VAL A 253 -4.23 -1.24 2.23
C VAL A 253 -4.95 -0.87 3.54
N ILE A 254 -4.46 -1.36 4.69
CA ILE A 254 -4.96 -0.92 6.01
C ILE A 254 -4.71 0.58 6.17
N VAL A 255 -3.49 1.05 5.90
CA VAL A 255 -3.14 2.48 6.04
C VAL A 255 -4.00 3.36 5.12
N ALA A 256 -4.25 2.93 3.88
CA ALA A 256 -5.10 3.64 2.93
C ALA A 256 -6.57 3.66 3.36
N ALA A 257 -7.12 2.52 3.81
CA ALA A 257 -8.48 2.45 4.32
C ALA A 257 -8.69 3.38 5.53
N LEU A 258 -7.74 3.38 6.47
CA LEU A 258 -7.80 4.26 7.63
C LEU A 258 -7.67 5.74 7.23
N ALA A 259 -6.75 6.06 6.31
CA ALA A 259 -6.64 7.42 5.79
C ALA A 259 -7.93 7.89 5.09
N ALA A 260 -8.62 6.99 4.38
CA ALA A 260 -9.88 7.28 3.71
C ALA A 260 -11.03 7.59 4.69
N VAL A 261 -11.00 7.03 5.91
CA VAL A 261 -11.94 7.37 6.99
C VAL A 261 -11.45 8.53 7.87
N GLY A 262 -10.31 9.15 7.54
CA GLY A 262 -9.73 10.26 8.28
C GLY A 262 -8.88 9.88 9.50
N ARG A 263 -8.45 8.62 9.60
CA ARG A 263 -7.63 8.09 10.69
C ARG A 263 -6.20 7.81 10.23
N SER A 264 -5.22 8.18 11.04
CA SER A 264 -3.80 7.86 10.77
C SER A 264 -3.44 6.47 11.30
N ALA A 265 -2.50 5.79 10.64
CA ALA A 265 -1.88 4.57 11.13
C ALA A 265 -0.40 4.55 10.75
N ALA A 266 0.42 4.11 11.70
CA ALA A 266 1.85 3.92 11.49
C ALA A 266 2.11 2.59 10.77
N MET A 267 3.02 2.58 9.80
CA MET A 267 3.41 1.35 9.10
C MET A 267 4.71 0.81 9.67
N PHE A 268 4.79 -0.50 9.96
CA PHE A 268 6.06 -1.20 10.14
C PHE A 268 6.51 -1.78 8.79
N PRO A 269 7.44 -1.13 8.03
CA PRO A 269 7.71 -1.52 6.64
C PRO A 269 8.40 -2.88 6.54
N GLY A 270 9.36 -3.17 7.42
CA GLY A 270 10.07 -4.45 7.42
C GLY A 270 9.18 -5.65 7.77
N SER A 271 8.08 -5.40 8.48
CA SER A 271 6.97 -6.34 8.66
C SER A 271 7.41 -7.70 9.21
N TRP A 272 6.61 -8.75 9.00
CA TRP A 272 6.88 -10.09 9.53
C TRP A 272 8.23 -10.65 9.07
N SER A 273 8.69 -10.35 7.85
CA SER A 273 10.00 -10.81 7.39
C SER A 273 11.15 -10.27 8.22
N GLN A 274 11.12 -8.97 8.56
CA GLN A 274 12.17 -8.41 9.40
C GLN A 274 12.07 -8.99 10.81
N TRP A 275 10.85 -9.05 11.36
CA TRP A 275 10.62 -9.58 12.71
C TRP A 275 11.11 -11.03 12.85
N SER A 276 10.66 -11.92 11.97
CA SER A 276 10.97 -13.36 12.03
C SER A 276 12.40 -13.71 11.65
N SER A 277 13.12 -12.83 10.94
CA SER A 277 14.55 -13.02 10.64
C SER A 277 15.45 -12.91 11.87
N ASP A 278 14.98 -12.25 12.94
CA ASP A 278 15.67 -12.12 14.20
C ASP A 278 15.16 -13.19 15.19
N PRO A 279 15.92 -14.27 15.44
CA PRO A 279 15.47 -15.37 16.29
C PRO A 279 15.34 -14.99 17.77
N SER A 280 15.83 -13.80 18.18
CA SER A 280 15.66 -13.30 19.55
C SER A 280 14.28 -12.70 19.79
N ARG A 281 13.53 -12.36 18.74
CA ARG A 281 12.20 -11.74 18.85
C ARG A 281 11.14 -12.79 19.16
N PRO A 282 10.21 -12.49 20.09
CA PRO A 282 9.18 -13.44 20.47
C PRO A 282 8.17 -13.62 19.34
N VAL A 283 7.61 -14.83 19.24
CA VAL A 283 6.60 -15.19 18.23
C VAL A 283 5.39 -15.78 18.95
N ALA A 284 4.22 -15.19 18.72
CA ALA A 284 2.94 -15.72 19.18
C ALA A 284 2.29 -16.62 18.11
N ARG A 285 1.38 -17.50 18.54
CA ARG A 285 0.68 -18.49 17.69
C ARG A 285 -0.76 -18.64 18.17
N GLY A 286 -1.68 -19.00 17.27
CA GLY A 286 -3.11 -19.02 17.56
C GLY A 286 -3.76 -17.64 17.42
N GLU A 287 -4.90 -17.44 18.10
CA GLU A 287 -5.74 -16.24 17.93
C GLU A 287 -5.21 -14.99 18.65
N HIS A 288 -4.23 -15.15 19.55
CA HIS A 288 -3.67 -14.09 20.42
C HIS A 288 -2.17 -14.25 20.64
#